data_AF-A0A150S1W0-F1
#
_entry.id   AF-A0A150S1W0-F1
#
_cell.length_a   1.000
_cell.length_b   1.000
_cell.length_c   1.000
_cell.angle_alpha   90.00
_cell.angle_beta   90.00
_cell.angle_gamma   90.00
#
_symmetry.space_group_name_H-M   'P 1'
#
loop_
_entity.id
_entity.type
_entity.pdbx_description
1 polymer ?
#
loop_
_entity_poly.entity_id
_entity_poly.type
_entity_poly.pdbx_seq_one_letter_code
_entity_poly.pdbx_strand_id
1 'polypeptide(L)'
;PADPDPTAPSTARSDLFPTSASASLTLSQPILAPRAWYGIGTANLSVEVAKLSLEDRRRVTIGAVADAVVSIITAERVSEVNRVGLRSALERLELTRRRERLGTGTKLDVVRAEQDVALARATLVTGDESLRRSREALGAVLGERGEVGVPQTFSLNGIAAEMQSQCSQGRSDQRADVRAARAELEIAERNLTDAKLAFAPYAELSSTLQGQTSFGNDQGISTRSWEWSISAVLTVPIWDGGARYGDLRVNRALVEQQRARIGLAERAAELDTSQAVRGVAVAEQARAVAEQARDLARETARLTQVAFEAGTVTSFDLVESGRRQREAEIDLAVREFEVVRAKITALLASASCK
;
A
#
# COMPACT_ATOMS: atom_id res chain seq x y z
N PRO A 1 -38.38 -82.38 52.11
CA PRO A 1 -37.01 -81.90 51.82
C PRO A 1 -37.02 -81.12 50.48
N ALA A 2 -37.27 -79.80 50.47
CA ALA A 2 -36.29 -78.71 50.72
C ALA A 2 -35.10 -78.84 49.75
N ASP A 3 -34.79 -77.94 48.81
CA ASP A 3 -34.85 -76.47 48.78
C ASP A 3 -35.05 -75.89 47.36
N PRO A 4 -35.47 -74.61 47.21
CA PRO A 4 -35.48 -73.88 45.94
C PRO A 4 -34.10 -73.33 45.57
N ASP A 5 -33.74 -73.48 44.29
CA ASP A 5 -32.49 -73.03 43.67
C ASP A 5 -32.37 -71.49 43.74
N PRO A 6 -31.35 -70.93 44.41
CA PRO A 6 -31.20 -69.50 44.54
C PRO A 6 -30.41 -68.90 43.37
N THR A 7 -30.89 -67.73 42.94
CA THR A 7 -30.09 -66.61 42.43
C THR A 7 -29.62 -66.64 40.96
N ALA A 8 -30.49 -66.08 40.12
CA ALA A 8 -30.23 -65.01 39.14
C ALA A 8 -28.75 -64.74 38.76
N PRO A 9 -28.38 -64.76 37.46
CA PRO A 9 -27.13 -64.17 37.01
C PRO A 9 -27.17 -62.66 37.26
N SER A 10 -26.25 -62.20 38.12
CA SER A 10 -26.04 -60.79 38.38
C SER A 10 -25.69 -60.09 37.05
N THR A 11 -26.41 -59.02 36.77
CA THR A 11 -26.04 -58.05 35.75
C THR A 11 -24.71 -57.40 36.16
N ALA A 12 -23.60 -57.99 35.74
CA ALA A 12 -22.30 -57.34 35.80
C ALA A 12 -22.36 -56.14 34.85
N ARG A 13 -22.56 -54.95 35.42
CA ARG A 13 -22.28 -53.69 34.75
C ARG A 13 -20.88 -53.81 34.15
N SER A 14 -20.80 -53.81 32.82
CA SER A 14 -19.56 -53.54 32.11
C SER A 14 -19.22 -52.08 32.35
N ASP A 15 -18.68 -51.78 33.53
CA ASP A 15 -18.16 -50.46 33.82
C ASP A 15 -17.08 -50.16 32.77
N LEU A 16 -17.22 -48.99 32.14
CA LEU A 16 -16.42 -48.45 31.04
C LEU A 16 -15.00 -48.07 31.49
N PHE A 17 -14.33 -48.94 32.24
CA PHE A 17 -12.95 -48.72 32.63
C PHE A 17 -12.03 -49.11 31.46
N PRO A 18 -11.07 -48.25 31.06
CA PRO A 18 -10.16 -48.58 29.99
C PRO A 18 -9.36 -49.82 30.37
N THR A 19 -9.48 -50.89 29.60
CA THR A 19 -8.78 -52.17 29.83
C THR A 19 -7.28 -52.07 29.53
N SER A 20 -6.83 -50.98 28.90
CA SER A 20 -5.41 -50.66 28.77
C SER A 20 -5.19 -49.16 28.59
N ALA A 21 -4.07 -48.63 29.11
CA ALA A 21 -3.54 -47.31 28.82
C ALA A 21 -2.17 -47.44 28.16
N SER A 22 -1.90 -46.65 27.11
CA SER A 22 -0.59 -46.62 26.46
C SER A 22 -0.04 -45.20 26.39
N ALA A 23 1.27 -45.06 26.57
CA ALA A 23 2.00 -43.82 26.34
C ALA A 23 3.15 -44.12 25.38
N SER A 24 3.37 -43.28 24.37
CA SER A 24 4.48 -43.43 23.44
C SER A 24 5.25 -42.13 23.28
N LEU A 25 6.58 -42.22 23.28
CA LEU A 25 7.49 -41.14 22.93
C LEU A 25 8.21 -41.54 21.64
N THR A 26 8.05 -40.77 20.58
CA THR A 26 8.71 -41.02 19.29
C THR A 26 9.65 -39.86 18.97
N LEU A 27 10.91 -40.19 18.67
CA LEU A 27 11.91 -39.29 18.12
C LEU A 27 12.13 -39.65 16.65
N SER A 28 11.88 -38.70 15.76
CA SER A 28 12.14 -38.79 14.32
C SER A 28 13.33 -37.91 13.94
N GLN A 29 14.35 -38.48 13.32
CA GLN A 29 15.51 -37.76 12.82
C GLN A 29 15.77 -38.10 11.34
N PRO A 30 15.71 -37.12 10.42
CA PRO A 30 16.11 -37.35 9.04
C PRO A 30 17.63 -37.59 8.98
N ILE A 31 18.06 -38.78 8.54
CA ILE A 31 19.48 -39.08 8.32
C ILE A 31 19.91 -38.65 6.92
N LEU A 32 19.05 -38.87 5.93
CA LEU A 32 19.27 -38.49 4.53
C LEU A 32 18.00 -37.79 4.04
N ALA A 33 18.02 -36.46 4.01
CA ALA A 33 16.90 -35.69 3.48
C ALA A 33 17.41 -34.56 2.57
N PRO A 34 17.88 -34.89 1.34
CA PRO A 34 18.46 -33.92 0.42
C PRO A 34 17.54 -32.72 0.18
N ARG A 35 16.23 -32.99 0.05
CA ARG A 35 15.19 -31.99 -0.14
C ARG A 35 15.03 -31.07 1.07
N ALA A 36 14.96 -31.63 2.28
CA ALA A 36 14.81 -30.84 3.52
C ALA A 36 16.05 -29.96 3.77
N TRP A 37 17.26 -30.49 3.57
CA TRP A 37 18.50 -29.72 3.71
C TRP A 37 18.61 -28.59 2.68
N TYR A 38 18.23 -28.86 1.43
CA TYR A 38 18.17 -27.83 0.39
C TYR A 38 17.13 -26.74 0.71
N GLY A 39 15.99 -27.15 1.28
CA GLY A 39 14.92 -26.26 1.72
C GLY A 39 15.35 -25.23 2.76
N ILE A 40 16.30 -25.57 3.65
CA ILE A 40 16.87 -24.60 4.62
C ILE A 40 17.55 -23.43 3.89
N GLY A 41 18.31 -23.72 2.85
CA GLY A 41 18.92 -22.65 2.06
C GLY A 41 17.88 -21.80 1.32
N THR A 42 16.80 -22.42 0.82
CA THR A 42 15.71 -21.70 0.15
C THR A 42 14.97 -20.80 1.14
N ALA A 43 14.78 -21.28 2.37
CA ALA A 43 14.22 -20.48 3.46
C ALA A 43 15.09 -19.27 3.79
N ASN A 44 16.42 -19.43 3.87
CA ASN A 44 17.33 -18.29 4.08
C ASN A 44 17.23 -17.25 2.96
N LEU A 45 17.16 -17.69 1.69
CA LEU A 45 16.96 -16.77 0.56
C LEU A 45 15.61 -16.05 0.66
N SER A 46 14.54 -16.76 1.06
CA SER A 46 13.22 -16.12 1.24
C SER A 46 13.23 -15.03 2.33
N VAL A 47 14.07 -15.18 3.37
CA VAL A 47 14.28 -14.15 4.39
C VAL A 47 15.00 -12.93 3.80
N GLU A 48 15.97 -13.13 2.91
CA GLU A 48 16.66 -12.04 2.22
C GLU A 48 15.72 -11.27 1.29
N VAL A 49 14.88 -11.97 0.52
CA VAL A 49 13.84 -11.35 -0.31
C VAL A 49 12.84 -10.57 0.55
N ALA A 50 12.44 -11.11 1.70
CA ALA A 50 11.56 -10.41 2.63
C ALA A 50 12.19 -9.11 3.18
N LYS A 51 13.51 -9.10 3.43
CA LYS A 51 14.24 -7.87 3.82
C LYS A 51 14.27 -6.83 2.71
N LEU A 52 14.56 -7.25 1.47
CA LEU A 52 14.52 -6.34 0.30
C LEU A 52 13.11 -5.78 0.05
N SER A 53 12.08 -6.61 0.23
CA SER A 53 10.69 -6.17 0.15
C SER A 53 10.34 -5.15 1.24
N LEU A 54 10.91 -5.28 2.44
CA LEU A 54 10.73 -4.28 3.51
C LEU A 54 11.37 -2.94 3.14
N GLU A 55 12.58 -2.94 2.56
CA GLU A 55 13.24 -1.72 2.08
C GLU A 55 12.40 -1.02 1.00
N ASP A 56 11.87 -1.78 0.04
CA ASP A 56 10.99 -1.23 -1.00
C ASP A 56 9.69 -0.67 -0.41
N ARG A 57 9.06 -1.39 0.53
CA ARG A 57 7.88 -0.88 1.23
C ARG A 57 8.17 0.41 1.99
N ARG A 58 9.33 0.53 2.65
CA ARG A 58 9.72 1.78 3.33
C ARG A 58 9.79 2.94 2.34
N ARG A 59 10.40 2.74 1.18
CA ARG A 59 10.47 3.75 0.11
C ARG A 59 9.08 4.15 -0.40
N VAL A 60 8.20 3.17 -0.64
CA VAL A 60 6.81 3.43 -1.06
C VAL A 60 6.05 4.21 0.02
N THR A 61 6.21 3.85 1.30
CA THR A 61 5.59 4.58 2.42
C THR A 61 6.12 6.01 2.52
N ILE A 62 7.43 6.24 2.36
CA ILE A 62 8.02 7.59 2.35
C ILE A 62 7.42 8.43 1.20
N GLY A 63 7.28 7.85 0.01
CA GLY A 63 6.61 8.49 -1.11
C GLY A 63 5.15 8.84 -0.81
N ALA A 64 4.41 7.92 -0.20
CA ALA A 64 3.02 8.14 0.19
C ALA A 64 2.86 9.25 1.25
N VAL A 65 3.77 9.31 2.24
CA VAL A 65 3.83 10.39 3.23
C VAL A 65 4.12 11.72 2.54
N ALA A 66 5.09 11.76 1.63
CA ALA A 66 5.42 12.96 0.88
C ALA A 66 4.21 13.45 0.08
N ASP A 67 3.56 12.58 -0.70
CA ASP A 67 2.35 12.92 -1.46
C ASP A 67 1.21 13.43 -0.58
N ALA A 68 1.00 12.82 0.59
CA ALA A 68 -0.02 13.26 1.56
C ALA A 68 0.28 14.65 2.13
N VAL A 69 1.54 14.91 2.51
CA VAL A 69 1.98 16.23 2.99
C VAL A 69 1.79 17.29 1.92
N VAL A 70 2.21 16.99 0.69
CA VAL A 70 2.10 17.94 -0.43
C VAL A 70 0.61 18.20 -0.73
N SER A 71 -0.26 17.18 -0.64
CA SER A 71 -1.71 17.33 -0.84
C SER A 71 -2.37 18.26 0.19
N ILE A 72 -1.97 18.18 1.46
CA ILE A 72 -2.50 19.07 2.51
C ILE A 72 -2.10 20.51 2.22
N ILE A 73 -0.84 20.77 1.90
CA ILE A 73 -0.35 22.14 1.61
C ILE A 73 -1.16 22.75 0.46
N THR A 74 -1.47 21.97 -0.57
CA THR A 74 -2.33 22.41 -1.68
C THR A 74 -3.76 22.67 -1.25
N ALA A 75 -4.36 21.77 -0.49
CA ALA A 75 -5.72 21.95 0.01
C ALA A 75 -5.83 23.18 0.92
N GLU A 76 -4.79 23.47 1.73
CA GLU A 76 -4.72 24.68 2.54
C GLU A 76 -4.63 25.94 1.67
N ARG A 77 -3.79 25.93 0.63
CA ARG A 77 -3.68 27.05 -0.31
C ARG A 77 -4.99 27.30 -1.06
N VAL A 78 -5.66 26.25 -1.54
CA VAL A 78 -6.96 26.35 -2.21
C VAL A 78 -8.03 26.86 -1.25
N SER A 79 -8.05 26.39 0.00
CA SER A 79 -8.93 26.90 1.05
C SER A 79 -8.69 28.40 1.31
N GLU A 80 -7.44 28.85 1.36
CA GLU A 80 -7.10 30.26 1.51
C GLU A 80 -7.64 31.11 0.33
N VAL A 81 -7.42 30.66 -0.91
CA VAL A 81 -7.94 31.32 -2.12
C VAL A 81 -9.46 31.36 -2.10
N ASN A 82 -10.14 30.30 -1.67
CA ASN A 82 -11.59 30.29 -1.53
C ASN A 82 -12.10 31.29 -0.48
N ARG A 83 -11.40 31.43 0.66
CA ARG A 83 -11.74 32.41 1.70
C ARG A 83 -11.56 33.85 1.22
N VAL A 84 -10.45 34.13 0.54
CA VAL A 84 -10.22 35.43 -0.12
C VAL A 84 -11.29 35.69 -1.17
N GLY A 85 -11.63 34.66 -1.95
CA GLY A 85 -12.63 34.72 -3.00
C GLY A 85 -14.04 35.03 -2.50
N LEU A 86 -14.44 34.47 -1.35
CA LEU A 86 -15.69 34.81 -0.66
C LEU A 86 -15.67 36.25 -0.13
N ARG A 87 -14.55 36.69 0.47
CA ARG A 87 -14.39 38.06 0.95
C ARG A 87 -14.56 39.07 -0.18
N SER A 88 -13.89 38.85 -1.31
CA SER A 88 -14.04 39.72 -2.49
C SER A 88 -15.45 39.68 -3.09
N ALA A 89 -16.14 38.54 -3.06
CA ALA A 89 -17.54 38.47 -3.49
C ALA A 89 -18.47 39.30 -2.59
N LEU A 90 -18.25 39.26 -1.26
CA LEU A 90 -18.99 40.07 -0.29
C LEU A 90 -18.73 41.57 -0.46
N GLU A 91 -17.48 41.96 -0.70
CA GLU A 91 -17.10 43.36 -0.97
C GLU A 91 -17.77 43.87 -2.25
N ARG A 92 -17.81 43.06 -3.32
CA ARG A 92 -18.53 43.41 -4.56
C ARG A 92 -20.03 43.53 -4.34
N LEU A 93 -20.64 42.65 -3.54
CA LEU A 93 -22.04 42.72 -3.18
C LEU A 93 -22.37 44.02 -2.42
N GLU A 94 -21.52 44.41 -1.47
CA GLU A 94 -21.71 45.66 -0.73
C GLU A 94 -21.59 46.88 -1.67
N LEU A 95 -20.63 46.87 -2.60
CA LEU A 95 -20.48 47.91 -3.61
C LEU A 95 -21.72 48.00 -4.53
N THR A 96 -22.22 46.88 -5.04
CA THR A 96 -23.42 46.85 -5.90
C THR A 96 -24.67 47.32 -5.16
N ARG A 97 -24.85 46.92 -3.89
CA ARG A 97 -25.95 47.41 -3.04
C ARG A 97 -25.87 48.90 -2.75
N ARG A 98 -24.66 49.47 -2.64
CA ARG A 98 -24.49 50.92 -2.48
C ARG A 98 -24.87 51.66 -3.76
N ARG A 99 -24.45 51.17 -4.93
CA ARG A 99 -24.81 51.78 -6.23
C ARG A 99 -26.31 51.72 -6.49
N GLU A 100 -26.97 50.61 -6.18
CA GLU A 100 -28.43 50.48 -6.31
C GLU A 100 -29.17 51.49 -5.41
N ARG A 101 -28.77 51.62 -4.13
CA ARG A 101 -29.33 52.62 -3.21
C ARG A 101 -29.13 54.06 -3.66
N LEU A 102 -28.04 54.34 -4.37
CA LEU A 102 -27.73 55.65 -4.95
C LEU A 102 -28.35 55.87 -6.34
N GLY A 103 -29.13 54.91 -6.85
CA GLY A 103 -29.78 54.98 -8.17
C GLY A 103 -28.85 54.81 -9.37
N THR A 104 -27.59 54.42 -9.15
CA THR A 104 -26.57 54.21 -10.20
C THR A 104 -26.35 52.73 -10.56
N GLY A 105 -27.19 51.83 -10.02
CA GLY A 105 -27.18 50.40 -10.30
C GLY A 105 -28.60 49.82 -10.35
N THR A 106 -28.72 48.57 -10.80
CA THR A 106 -30.01 47.88 -10.95
C THR A 106 -30.20 46.77 -9.92
N LYS A 107 -31.45 46.39 -9.64
CA LYS A 107 -31.74 45.20 -8.81
C LYS A 107 -31.15 43.92 -9.40
N LEU A 108 -31.04 43.83 -10.72
CA LEU A 108 -30.41 42.69 -11.40
C LEU A 108 -28.93 42.56 -11.01
N ASP A 109 -28.22 43.68 -10.86
CA ASP A 109 -26.81 43.69 -10.45
C ASP A 109 -26.65 43.15 -9.03
N VAL A 110 -27.56 43.51 -8.12
CA VAL A 110 -27.57 43.00 -6.74
C VAL A 110 -27.82 41.50 -6.73
N VAL A 111 -28.84 41.01 -7.44
CA VAL A 111 -29.17 39.57 -7.48
C VAL A 111 -28.01 38.75 -8.06
N ARG A 112 -27.29 39.27 -9.07
CA ARG A 112 -26.10 38.60 -9.63
C ARG A 112 -24.95 38.55 -8.63
N ALA A 113 -24.70 39.64 -7.89
CA ALA A 113 -23.68 39.64 -6.86
C ALA A 113 -24.04 38.70 -5.68
N GLU A 114 -25.32 38.60 -5.32
CA GLU A 114 -25.79 37.63 -4.33
C GLU A 114 -25.61 36.19 -4.81
N GLN A 115 -25.83 35.92 -6.10
CA GLN A 115 -25.54 34.63 -6.71
C GLN A 115 -24.04 34.28 -6.66
N ASP A 116 -23.14 35.23 -6.96
CA ASP A 116 -21.68 35.03 -6.83
C ASP A 116 -21.28 34.70 -5.39
N VAL A 117 -21.85 35.40 -4.40
CA VAL A 117 -21.61 35.10 -2.97
C VAL A 117 -22.09 33.71 -2.61
N ALA A 118 -23.28 33.29 -3.08
CA ALA A 118 -23.80 31.95 -2.82
C ALA A 118 -22.91 30.86 -3.42
N LEU A 119 -22.42 31.05 -4.65
CA LEU A 119 -21.48 30.14 -5.31
C LEU A 119 -20.13 30.11 -4.58
N ALA A 120 -19.56 31.26 -4.24
CA ALA A 120 -18.30 31.33 -3.49
C ALA A 120 -18.40 30.65 -2.12
N ARG A 121 -19.56 30.76 -1.46
CA ARG A 121 -19.82 30.07 -0.19
C ARG A 121 -19.90 28.55 -0.38
N ALA A 122 -20.54 28.08 -1.43
CA ALA A 122 -20.59 26.65 -1.75
C ALA A 122 -19.18 26.10 -2.01
N THR A 123 -18.36 26.80 -2.80
CA THR A 123 -16.97 26.42 -3.07
C THR A 123 -16.12 26.37 -1.80
N LEU A 124 -16.30 27.34 -0.88
CA LEU A 124 -15.62 27.33 0.42
C LEU A 124 -15.97 26.09 1.24
N VAL A 125 -17.26 25.74 1.35
CA VAL A 125 -17.71 24.56 2.10
C VAL A 125 -17.11 23.28 1.53
N THR A 126 -17.13 23.11 0.20
CA THR A 126 -16.52 21.95 -0.45
C THR A 126 -14.99 21.94 -0.34
N GLY A 127 -14.36 23.12 -0.34
CA GLY A 127 -12.91 23.26 -0.18
C GLY A 127 -12.44 22.92 1.23
N ASP A 128 -13.13 23.40 2.26
CA ASP A 128 -12.85 23.06 3.66
C ASP A 128 -13.04 21.55 3.92
N GLU A 129 -14.06 20.93 3.31
CA GLU A 129 -14.23 19.46 3.34
C GLU A 129 -13.06 18.73 2.67
N SER A 130 -12.60 19.19 1.50
CA SER A 130 -11.45 18.61 0.82
C SER A 130 -10.19 18.69 1.67
N LEU A 131 -9.98 19.82 2.35
CA LEU A 131 -8.86 19.99 3.29
C LEU A 131 -8.96 19.01 4.46
N ARG A 132 -10.15 18.85 5.03
CA ARG A 132 -10.36 17.87 6.11
C ARG A 132 -9.99 16.45 5.67
N ARG A 133 -10.46 16.03 4.48
CA ARG A 133 -10.11 14.71 3.92
C ARG A 133 -8.62 14.54 3.68
N SER A 134 -7.92 15.57 3.21
CA SER A 134 -6.46 15.52 3.06
C SER A 134 -5.74 15.34 4.41
N ARG A 135 -6.24 15.98 5.49
CA ARG A 135 -5.69 15.82 6.85
C ARG A 135 -5.96 14.44 7.43
N GLU A 136 -7.14 13.89 7.21
CA GLU A 136 -7.49 12.52 7.59
C GLU A 136 -6.65 11.49 6.80
N ALA A 137 -6.40 11.74 5.52
CA ALA A 137 -5.54 10.88 4.69
C ALA A 137 -4.09 10.84 5.21
N LEU A 138 -3.52 11.99 5.63
CA LEU A 138 -2.20 12.00 6.28
C LEU A 138 -2.24 11.27 7.62
N GLY A 139 -3.29 11.47 8.42
CA GLY A 139 -3.50 10.72 9.67
C GLY A 139 -3.45 9.21 9.42
N ALA A 140 -4.18 8.72 8.42
CA ALA A 140 -4.20 7.31 8.04
C ALA A 140 -2.82 6.78 7.62
N VAL A 141 -2.03 7.55 6.86
CA VAL A 141 -0.67 7.16 6.45
C VAL A 141 0.30 7.12 7.65
N LEU A 142 0.09 7.99 8.63
CA LEU A 142 0.88 8.02 9.88
C LEU A 142 0.40 7.01 10.93
N GLY A 143 -0.72 6.34 10.70
CA GLY A 143 -1.34 5.42 11.67
C GLY A 143 -2.14 6.13 12.78
N GLU A 144 -2.41 7.42 12.62
CA GLU A 144 -3.23 8.22 13.53
C GLU A 144 -4.72 8.15 13.14
N ARG A 145 -5.60 8.23 14.15
CA ARG A 145 -7.07 8.13 13.94
C ARG A 145 -7.76 9.46 13.66
N GLY A 146 -7.01 10.56 13.61
CA GLY A 146 -7.55 11.92 13.49
C GLY A 146 -6.89 12.75 12.40
N GLU A 147 -7.39 13.97 12.24
CA GLU A 147 -6.81 14.96 11.34
C GLU A 147 -5.39 15.34 11.77
N VAL A 148 -4.44 15.21 10.85
CA VAL A 148 -3.06 15.69 11.04
C VAL A 148 -2.82 16.86 10.11
N GLY A 149 -2.42 18.01 10.67
CA GLY A 149 -2.04 19.20 9.92
C GLY A 149 -0.53 19.27 9.66
N VAL A 150 -0.14 20.06 8.66
CA VAL A 150 1.27 20.36 8.37
C VAL A 150 1.56 21.81 8.81
N PRO A 151 2.70 22.10 9.46
CA PRO A 151 3.05 23.47 9.78
C PRO A 151 3.18 24.35 8.52
N GLN A 152 2.70 25.59 8.58
CA GLN A 152 2.76 26.55 7.45
C GLN A 152 4.20 26.92 7.03
N THR A 153 5.20 26.62 7.85
CA THR A 153 6.62 26.85 7.58
C THR A 153 7.27 25.74 6.76
N PHE A 154 6.55 24.68 6.44
CA PHE A 154 7.10 23.52 5.75
C PHE A 154 7.37 23.82 4.26
N SER A 155 8.64 23.85 3.88
CA SER A 155 9.07 24.10 2.50
C SER A 155 9.25 22.81 1.72
N LEU A 156 8.45 22.65 0.67
CA LEU A 156 8.52 21.52 -0.27
C LEU A 156 9.87 21.43 -1.01
N ASN A 157 10.56 22.56 -1.19
CA ASN A 157 11.90 22.59 -1.80
C ASN A 157 12.96 21.91 -0.94
N GLY A 158 12.76 21.86 0.39
CA GLY A 158 13.65 21.17 1.31
C GLY A 158 13.65 19.65 1.13
N ILE A 159 12.47 19.06 0.85
CA ILE A 159 12.36 17.61 0.62
C ILE A 159 13.10 17.20 -0.65
N ALA A 160 12.92 17.95 -1.74
CA ALA A 160 13.57 17.62 -3.01
C ALA A 160 15.11 17.69 -2.89
N ALA A 161 15.63 18.69 -2.18
CA ALA A 161 17.07 18.84 -1.96
C ALA A 161 17.65 17.75 -1.04
N GLU A 162 16.94 17.40 0.05
CA GLU A 162 17.35 16.34 0.98
C GLU A 162 17.26 14.95 0.33
N MET A 163 16.22 14.69 -0.47
CA MET A 163 16.14 13.44 -1.25
C MET A 163 17.26 13.37 -2.28
N GLN A 164 17.62 14.48 -2.93
CA GLN A 164 18.72 14.51 -3.90
C GLN A 164 20.09 14.31 -3.25
N SER A 165 20.28 14.66 -1.97
CA SER A 165 21.50 14.38 -1.22
C SER A 165 21.58 12.92 -0.74
N GLN A 166 20.44 12.29 -0.44
CA GLN A 166 20.34 10.91 0.05
C GLN A 166 20.21 9.86 -1.07
N CYS A 167 19.89 10.28 -2.29
CA CYS A 167 19.64 9.41 -3.42
C CYS A 167 20.58 9.75 -4.59
N SER A 168 21.48 8.83 -4.95
CA SER A 168 22.30 8.94 -6.16
C SER A 168 21.54 8.42 -7.38
N GLN A 169 21.82 8.95 -8.59
CA GLN A 169 21.30 8.36 -9.82
C GLN A 169 21.72 6.88 -9.90
N GLY A 170 20.72 6.00 -9.75
CA GLY A 170 20.90 4.57 -9.86
C GLY A 170 20.80 4.16 -11.32
N ARG A 171 21.52 3.11 -11.69
CA ARG A 171 21.25 2.39 -12.93
C ARG A 171 19.88 1.70 -12.80
N SER A 172 19.11 1.63 -13.89
CA SER A 172 17.79 0.97 -13.90
C SER A 172 17.84 -0.49 -13.44
N ASP A 173 18.99 -1.16 -13.60
CA ASP A 173 19.27 -2.52 -13.15
C ASP A 173 19.42 -2.68 -11.62
N GLN A 174 19.50 -1.57 -10.87
CA GLN A 174 19.60 -1.54 -9.40
C GLN A 174 18.29 -1.15 -8.71
N ARG A 175 17.22 -0.85 -9.46
CA ARG A 175 15.92 -0.54 -8.85
C ARG A 175 15.41 -1.73 -8.03
N ALA A 176 14.72 -1.43 -6.93
CA ALA A 176 14.25 -2.43 -5.97
C ALA A 176 13.24 -3.41 -6.59
N ASP A 177 12.39 -2.95 -7.50
CA ASP A 177 11.44 -3.78 -8.27
C ASP A 177 12.17 -4.80 -9.18
N VAL A 178 13.22 -4.38 -9.90
CA VAL A 178 14.04 -5.27 -10.73
C VAL A 178 14.83 -6.26 -9.87
N ARG A 179 15.39 -5.81 -8.74
CA ARG A 179 16.06 -6.70 -7.77
C ARG A 179 15.11 -7.73 -7.18
N ALA A 180 13.88 -7.33 -6.84
CA ALA A 180 12.85 -8.25 -6.37
C ALA A 180 12.50 -9.29 -7.42
N ALA A 181 12.29 -8.88 -8.69
CA ALA A 181 12.01 -9.80 -9.78
C ALA A 181 13.15 -10.81 -10.03
N ARG A 182 14.42 -10.37 -9.90
CA ARG A 182 15.59 -11.27 -9.98
C ARG A 182 15.64 -12.27 -8.82
N ALA A 183 15.33 -11.82 -7.61
CA ALA A 183 15.30 -12.69 -6.45
C ALA A 183 14.15 -13.71 -6.51
N GLU A 184 13.01 -13.34 -7.08
CA GLU A 184 11.90 -14.27 -7.37
C GLU A 184 12.29 -15.34 -8.40
N LEU A 185 13.08 -14.98 -9.42
CA LEU A 185 13.64 -15.97 -10.35
C LEU A 185 14.56 -16.95 -9.63
N GLU A 186 15.43 -16.47 -8.75
CA GLU A 186 16.32 -17.34 -7.98
C GLU A 186 15.51 -18.33 -7.12
N ILE A 187 14.45 -17.86 -6.44
CA ILE A 187 13.53 -18.74 -5.71
C ILE A 187 12.89 -19.78 -6.64
N ALA A 188 12.45 -19.39 -7.85
CA ALA A 188 11.87 -20.33 -8.81
C ALA A 188 12.89 -21.38 -9.29
N GLU A 189 14.15 -21.00 -9.52
CA GLU A 189 15.23 -21.92 -9.89
C GLU A 189 15.57 -22.90 -8.75
N ARG A 190 15.49 -22.43 -7.50
CA ARG A 190 15.61 -23.29 -6.32
C ARG A 190 14.43 -24.25 -6.20
N ASN A 191 13.20 -23.81 -6.44
CA ASN A 191 12.02 -24.69 -6.46
C ASN A 191 12.09 -25.74 -7.56
N LEU A 192 12.66 -25.40 -8.73
CA LEU A 192 12.96 -26.38 -9.77
C LEU A 192 13.98 -27.42 -9.29
N THR A 193 14.99 -27.01 -8.53
CA THR A 193 15.97 -27.94 -7.95
C THR A 193 15.34 -28.80 -6.85
N ASP A 194 14.48 -28.23 -6.01
CA ASP A 194 13.66 -28.97 -5.04
C ASP A 194 12.80 -30.06 -5.71
N ALA A 195 12.14 -29.73 -6.83
CA ALA A 195 11.38 -30.69 -7.62
C ALA A 195 12.27 -31.80 -8.23
N LYS A 196 13.54 -31.52 -8.57
CA LYS A 196 14.52 -32.54 -8.98
C LYS A 196 14.94 -33.42 -7.80
N LEU A 197 15.08 -32.85 -6.60
CA LEU A 197 15.42 -33.60 -5.39
C LEU A 197 14.30 -34.52 -4.91
N ALA A 198 13.05 -34.33 -5.37
CA ALA A 198 11.96 -35.27 -5.13
C ALA A 198 12.21 -36.67 -5.72
N PHE A 199 13.15 -36.81 -6.66
CA PHE A 199 13.58 -38.10 -7.20
C PHE A 199 14.70 -38.76 -6.38
N ALA A 200 15.32 -38.02 -5.44
CA ALA A 200 16.38 -38.56 -4.60
C ALA A 200 15.79 -39.46 -3.50
N PRO A 201 16.50 -40.52 -3.10
CA PRO A 201 16.09 -41.32 -1.96
C PRO A 201 16.22 -40.52 -0.66
N TYR A 202 15.39 -40.84 0.32
CA TYR A 202 15.45 -40.24 1.65
C TYR A 202 15.41 -41.32 2.74
N ALA A 203 16.10 -41.07 3.84
CA ALA A 203 16.19 -41.97 4.98
C ALA A 203 15.86 -41.25 6.28
N GLU A 204 15.02 -41.89 7.09
CA GLU A 204 14.59 -41.40 8.40
C GLU A 204 14.89 -42.44 9.48
N LEU A 205 15.44 -41.98 10.59
CA LEU A 205 15.59 -42.74 11.82
C LEU A 205 14.40 -42.44 12.72
N SER A 206 13.71 -43.48 13.18
CA SER A 206 12.71 -43.35 14.23
C SER A 206 13.13 -44.17 15.44
N SER A 207 13.02 -43.57 16.62
CA SER A 207 13.21 -44.23 17.92
C SER A 207 11.91 -44.07 18.69
N THR A 208 11.24 -45.17 19.01
CA THR A 208 9.96 -45.15 19.71
C THR A 208 10.10 -45.90 21.03
N LEU A 209 9.71 -45.23 22.12
CA LEU A 209 9.54 -45.82 23.43
C LEU A 209 8.05 -45.90 23.72
N GLN A 210 7.50 -47.11 23.81
CA GLN A 210 6.09 -47.34 24.09
C GLN A 210 5.93 -48.04 25.44
N GLY A 211 5.13 -47.46 26.32
CA GLY A 211 4.66 -48.08 27.54
C GLY A 211 3.20 -48.47 27.39
N GLN A 212 2.84 -49.71 27.68
CA GLN A 212 1.45 -50.15 27.75
C GLN A 212 1.18 -50.71 29.16
N THR A 213 0.08 -50.28 29.75
CA THR A 213 -0.45 -50.79 31.01
C THR A 213 -1.78 -51.45 30.71
N SER A 214 -1.85 -52.77 30.83
CA SER A 214 -3.11 -53.51 30.76
C SER A 214 -3.70 -53.62 32.16
N PHE A 215 -4.96 -53.24 32.32
CA PHE A 215 -5.68 -53.36 33.58
C PHE A 215 -6.46 -54.68 33.54
N GLY A 216 -5.99 -55.70 34.28
CA GLY A 216 -6.62 -57.02 34.30
C GLY A 216 -7.98 -57.00 35.01
N ASN A 217 -8.98 -57.68 34.45
CA ASN A 217 -10.37 -57.58 34.92
C ASN A 217 -10.73 -58.48 36.12
N ASP A 218 -9.82 -59.29 36.68
CA ASP A 218 -10.24 -60.29 37.70
C ASP A 218 -9.23 -60.59 38.83
N GLN A 219 -8.01 -60.04 38.79
CA GLN A 219 -6.98 -60.31 39.83
C GLN A 219 -6.22 -59.06 40.30
N GLY A 220 -6.59 -57.85 39.84
CA GLY A 220 -5.92 -56.60 40.22
C GLY A 220 -4.45 -56.46 39.77
N ILE A 221 -3.93 -57.42 39.01
CA ILE A 221 -2.56 -57.39 38.48
C ILE A 221 -2.56 -56.54 37.20
N SER A 222 -2.04 -55.32 37.30
CA SER A 222 -1.73 -54.51 36.12
C SER A 222 -0.43 -54.99 35.50
N THR A 223 -0.45 -55.32 34.21
CA THR A 223 0.76 -55.68 33.47
C THR A 223 1.28 -54.43 32.78
N ARG A 224 2.49 -53.99 33.16
CA ARG A 224 3.17 -52.84 32.56
C ARG A 224 4.33 -53.33 31.70
N SER A 225 4.23 -53.15 30.39
CA SER A 225 5.30 -53.41 29.44
C SER A 225 5.90 -52.10 28.94
N TRP A 226 7.21 -52.12 28.71
CA TRP A 226 7.94 -51.06 28.03
C TRP A 226 8.68 -51.69 26.86
N GLU A 227 8.45 -51.16 25.67
CA GLU A 227 9.10 -51.55 24.45
C GLU A 227 9.86 -50.36 23.89
N TRP A 228 11.14 -50.56 23.59
CA TRP A 228 11.96 -49.59 22.89
C TRP A 228 12.41 -50.18 21.56
N SER A 229 12.11 -49.48 20.48
CA SER A 229 12.52 -49.87 19.13
C SER A 229 13.19 -48.70 18.43
N ILE A 230 14.26 -49.02 17.69
CA ILE A 230 14.91 -48.11 16.76
C ILE A 230 14.74 -48.72 15.38
N SER A 231 14.22 -47.95 14.43
CA SER A 231 14.09 -48.36 13.03
C SER A 231 14.62 -47.26 12.11
N ALA A 232 15.28 -47.66 11.03
CA ALA A 232 15.69 -46.77 9.96
C ALA A 232 14.95 -47.18 8.69
N VAL A 233 14.26 -46.23 8.05
CA VAL A 233 13.50 -46.47 6.82
C VAL A 233 14.15 -45.69 5.69
N LEU A 234 14.66 -46.40 4.68
CA LEU A 234 15.13 -45.82 3.43
C LEU A 234 14.02 -45.93 2.39
N THR A 235 13.54 -44.79 1.91
CA THR A 235 12.52 -44.73 0.85
C THR A 235 13.18 -44.33 -0.47
N VAL A 236 13.02 -45.17 -1.49
CA VAL A 236 13.47 -44.92 -2.86
C VAL A 236 12.25 -44.79 -3.76
N PRO A 237 11.86 -43.57 -4.18
CA PRO A 237 10.68 -43.39 -5.03
C PRO A 237 10.95 -43.87 -6.46
N ILE A 238 10.41 -45.03 -6.84
CA ILE A 238 10.59 -45.59 -8.19
C ILE A 238 9.53 -45.04 -9.15
N TRP A 239 8.24 -45.12 -8.77
CA TRP A 239 7.12 -44.72 -9.62
C TRP A 239 5.94 -44.20 -8.79
N ASP A 240 5.30 -43.13 -9.24
CA ASP A 240 4.18 -42.44 -8.58
C ASP A 240 3.07 -42.05 -9.57
N GLY A 241 2.96 -42.75 -10.70
CA GLY A 241 1.98 -42.41 -11.74
C GLY A 241 2.31 -41.15 -12.54
N GLY A 242 3.55 -40.64 -12.45
CA GLY A 242 4.01 -39.49 -13.22
C GLY A 242 3.88 -38.14 -12.50
N ALA A 243 3.44 -38.12 -11.24
CA ALA A 243 3.24 -36.90 -10.45
C ALA A 243 4.51 -36.04 -10.40
N ARG A 244 5.66 -36.63 -10.03
CA ARG A 244 6.96 -35.92 -10.02
C ARG A 244 7.36 -35.33 -11.37
N TYR A 245 7.04 -35.97 -12.48
CA TYR A 245 7.33 -35.44 -13.82
C TYR A 245 6.43 -34.25 -14.16
N GLY A 246 5.17 -34.30 -13.73
CA GLY A 246 4.24 -33.18 -13.81
C GLY A 246 4.75 -31.96 -13.04
N ASP A 247 5.13 -32.16 -11.79
CA ASP A 247 5.67 -31.10 -10.91
C ASP A 247 6.96 -30.50 -11.48
N LEU A 248 7.85 -31.34 -12.02
CA LEU A 248 9.08 -30.86 -12.66
C LEU A 248 8.77 -29.99 -13.89
N ARG A 249 7.77 -30.36 -14.70
CA ARG A 249 7.35 -29.58 -15.88
C ARG A 249 6.72 -28.25 -15.46
N VAL A 250 5.90 -28.24 -14.40
CA VAL A 250 5.32 -27.00 -13.84
C VAL A 250 6.42 -26.07 -13.35
N ASN A 251 7.37 -26.57 -12.56
CA ASN A 251 8.46 -25.74 -12.04
C ASN A 251 9.37 -25.20 -13.15
N ARG A 252 9.61 -25.96 -14.23
CA ARG A 252 10.32 -25.44 -15.42
C ARG A 252 9.57 -24.29 -16.07
N ALA A 253 8.25 -24.44 -16.27
CA ALA A 253 7.42 -23.40 -16.84
C ALA A 253 7.39 -22.14 -15.95
N LEU A 254 7.38 -22.30 -14.63
CA LEU A 254 7.47 -21.19 -13.67
C LEU A 254 8.79 -20.43 -13.79
N VAL A 255 9.93 -21.14 -13.94
CA VAL A 255 11.24 -20.48 -14.17
C VAL A 255 11.22 -19.65 -15.45
N GLU A 256 10.72 -20.20 -16.57
CA GLU A 256 10.61 -19.45 -17.82
C GLU A 256 9.66 -18.24 -17.68
N GLN A 257 8.57 -18.39 -16.95
CA GLN A 257 7.66 -17.28 -16.63
C GLN A 257 8.38 -16.17 -15.84
N GLN A 258 9.17 -16.52 -14.82
CA GLN A 258 9.90 -15.53 -14.03
C GLN A 258 10.98 -14.82 -14.85
N ARG A 259 11.67 -15.53 -15.76
CA ARG A 259 12.62 -14.90 -16.70
C ARG A 259 11.93 -13.86 -17.58
N ALA A 260 10.75 -14.18 -18.11
CA ALA A 260 9.98 -13.22 -18.89
C ALA A 260 9.52 -12.00 -18.05
N ARG A 261 9.19 -12.21 -16.76
CA ARG A 261 8.83 -11.13 -15.83
C ARG A 261 9.97 -10.17 -15.55
N ILE A 262 11.23 -10.64 -15.45
CA ILE A 262 12.38 -9.74 -15.32
C ILE A 262 12.46 -8.80 -16.52
N GLY A 263 12.35 -9.33 -17.73
CA GLY A 263 12.38 -8.50 -18.95
C GLY A 263 11.21 -7.52 -19.04
N LEU A 264 10.06 -7.81 -18.42
CA LEU A 264 8.95 -6.85 -18.27
C LEU A 264 9.27 -5.79 -17.21
N ALA A 265 9.81 -6.18 -16.06
CA ALA A 265 10.19 -5.28 -14.98
C ALA A 265 11.27 -4.28 -15.42
N GLU A 266 12.29 -4.72 -16.16
CA GLU A 266 13.35 -3.86 -16.69
C GLU A 266 12.81 -2.82 -17.68
N ARG A 267 11.94 -3.25 -18.62
CA ARG A 267 11.28 -2.32 -19.57
C ARG A 267 10.34 -1.34 -18.87
N ALA A 268 9.59 -1.82 -17.88
CA ALA A 268 8.70 -0.96 -17.09
C ALA A 268 9.49 0.08 -16.30
N ALA A 269 10.60 -0.33 -15.67
CA ALA A 269 11.51 0.55 -14.95
C ALA A 269 12.11 1.65 -15.85
N GLU A 270 12.57 1.30 -17.05
CA GLU A 270 13.11 2.27 -18.01
C GLU A 270 12.04 3.26 -18.48
N LEU A 271 10.85 2.76 -18.81
CA LEU A 271 9.72 3.58 -19.25
C LEU A 271 9.28 4.55 -18.14
N ASP A 272 9.13 4.04 -16.92
CA ASP A 272 8.73 4.79 -15.74
C ASP A 272 9.71 5.94 -15.44
N THR A 273 11.02 5.67 -15.45
CA THR A 273 12.04 6.72 -15.27
C THR A 273 11.98 7.77 -16.39
N SER A 274 11.86 7.33 -17.66
CA SER A 274 11.74 8.25 -18.80
C SER A 274 10.47 9.10 -18.73
N GLN A 275 9.35 8.52 -18.30
CA GLN A 275 8.09 9.23 -18.12
C GLN A 275 8.15 10.22 -16.95
N ALA A 276 8.73 9.82 -15.82
CA ALA A 276 8.85 10.68 -14.64
C ALA A 276 9.72 11.92 -14.92
N VAL A 277 10.88 11.74 -15.59
CA VAL A 277 11.75 12.85 -15.99
C VAL A 277 11.05 13.81 -16.96
N ARG A 278 10.37 13.28 -17.99
CA ARG A 278 9.57 14.12 -18.90
C ARG A 278 8.41 14.81 -18.19
N GLY A 279 7.80 14.15 -17.21
CA GLY A 279 6.73 14.68 -16.39
C GLY A 279 7.12 15.94 -15.64
N VAL A 280 8.37 16.04 -15.15
CA VAL A 280 8.89 17.26 -14.52
C VAL A 280 8.91 18.43 -15.50
N ALA A 281 9.47 18.24 -16.70
CA ALA A 281 9.55 19.28 -17.71
C ALA A 281 8.15 19.76 -18.15
N VAL A 282 7.20 18.81 -18.32
CA VAL A 282 5.80 19.14 -18.64
C VAL A 282 5.12 19.90 -17.50
N ALA A 283 5.33 19.49 -16.25
CA ALA A 283 4.75 20.17 -15.10
C ALA A 283 5.30 21.60 -14.94
N GLU A 284 6.60 21.81 -15.18
CA GLU A 284 7.22 23.14 -15.12
C GLU A 284 6.69 24.07 -16.24
N GLN A 285 6.51 23.54 -17.45
CA GLN A 285 5.88 24.29 -18.55
C GLN A 285 4.42 24.63 -18.25
N ALA A 286 3.65 23.66 -17.71
CA ALA A 286 2.26 23.87 -17.32
C ALA A 286 2.14 24.94 -16.23
N ARG A 287 3.03 24.93 -15.23
CA ARG A 287 3.11 25.97 -14.20
C ARG A 287 3.38 27.34 -14.82
N ALA A 288 4.34 27.45 -15.74
CA ALA A 288 4.66 28.74 -16.38
C ALA A 288 3.47 29.31 -17.17
N VAL A 289 2.71 28.45 -17.87
CA VAL A 289 1.49 28.85 -18.57
C VAL A 289 0.39 29.27 -17.58
N ALA A 290 0.20 28.51 -16.49
CA ALA A 290 -0.77 28.86 -15.46
C ALA A 290 -0.44 30.18 -14.75
N GLU A 291 0.85 30.47 -14.55
CA GLU A 291 1.32 31.73 -13.95
C GLU A 291 0.97 32.92 -14.85
N GLN A 292 1.24 32.82 -16.16
CA GLN A 292 0.83 33.83 -17.13
C GLN A 292 -0.69 34.01 -17.18
N ALA A 293 -1.45 32.90 -17.17
CA ALA A 293 -2.92 32.96 -17.17
C ALA A 293 -3.46 33.65 -15.91
N ARG A 294 -2.89 33.38 -14.73
CA ARG A 294 -3.21 34.03 -13.47
C ARG A 294 -2.94 35.53 -13.53
N ASP A 295 -1.76 35.92 -14.03
CA ASP A 295 -1.38 37.35 -14.12
C ASP A 295 -2.33 38.12 -15.05
N LEU A 296 -2.65 37.56 -16.21
CA LEU A 296 -3.61 38.14 -17.15
C LEU A 296 -5.04 38.20 -16.57
N ALA A 297 -5.49 37.15 -15.88
CA ALA A 297 -6.79 37.13 -15.24
C ALA A 297 -6.89 38.18 -14.11
N ARG A 298 -5.82 38.36 -13.34
CA ARG A 298 -5.71 39.37 -12.29
C ARG A 298 -5.75 40.79 -12.86
N GLU A 299 -5.00 41.05 -13.91
CA GLU A 299 -5.01 42.37 -14.56
C GLU A 299 -6.37 42.67 -15.20
N THR A 300 -6.99 41.67 -15.83
CA THR A 300 -8.35 41.79 -16.36
C THR A 300 -9.33 42.14 -15.25
N ALA A 301 -9.31 41.42 -14.13
CA ALA A 301 -10.18 41.72 -12.99
C ALA A 301 -9.96 43.13 -12.41
N ARG A 302 -8.70 43.59 -12.34
CA ARG A 302 -8.36 44.95 -11.91
C ARG A 302 -8.93 46.01 -12.85
N LEU A 303 -8.74 45.85 -14.16
CA LEU A 303 -9.25 46.79 -15.16
C LEU A 303 -10.78 46.81 -15.19
N THR A 304 -11.41 45.63 -15.10
CA THR A 304 -12.88 45.50 -15.00
C THR A 304 -13.42 46.16 -13.74
N GLN A 305 -12.73 46.04 -12.60
CA GLN A 305 -13.13 46.71 -11.37
C GLN A 305 -13.10 48.25 -11.52
N VAL A 306 -11.99 48.80 -12.04
CA VAL A 306 -11.88 50.25 -12.27
C VAL A 306 -12.93 50.74 -13.27
N ALA A 307 -13.17 49.99 -14.34
CA ALA A 307 -14.18 50.32 -15.34
C ALA A 307 -15.61 50.24 -14.76
N PHE A 308 -15.90 49.27 -13.90
CA PHE A 308 -17.17 49.17 -13.18
C PHE A 308 -17.36 50.35 -12.22
N GLU A 309 -16.31 50.74 -11.48
CA GLU A 309 -16.32 51.90 -10.61
C GLU A 309 -16.65 53.18 -11.39
N ALA A 310 -16.03 53.35 -12.58
CA ALA A 310 -16.30 54.43 -13.52
C ALA A 310 -17.66 54.31 -14.27
N GLY A 311 -18.37 53.19 -14.14
CA GLY A 311 -19.66 52.95 -14.78
C GLY A 311 -19.59 52.62 -16.28
N THR A 312 -18.44 52.22 -16.81
CA THR A 312 -18.24 51.89 -18.23
C THR A 312 -18.41 50.41 -18.55
N VAL A 313 -18.58 49.56 -17.54
CA VAL A 313 -18.69 48.10 -17.64
C VAL A 313 -19.81 47.58 -16.74
N THR A 314 -20.38 46.40 -17.07
CA THR A 314 -21.54 45.84 -16.37
C THR A 314 -21.16 45.05 -15.11
N SER A 315 -22.14 44.83 -14.22
CA SER A 315 -21.96 43.95 -13.05
C SER A 315 -21.62 42.51 -13.43
N PHE A 316 -22.09 42.05 -14.59
CA PHE A 316 -21.81 40.73 -15.12
C PHE A 316 -20.32 40.56 -15.40
N ASP A 317 -19.73 41.53 -16.09
CA ASP A 317 -18.31 41.50 -16.42
C ASP A 317 -17.45 41.48 -15.15
N LEU A 318 -17.84 42.25 -14.11
CA LEU A 318 -17.15 42.27 -12.82
C LEU A 318 -17.19 40.92 -12.08
N VAL A 319 -18.37 40.28 -12.05
CA VAL A 319 -18.52 38.97 -11.43
C VAL A 319 -17.75 37.91 -12.21
N GLU A 320 -17.84 37.93 -13.54
CA GLU A 320 -17.16 36.98 -14.42
C GLU A 320 -15.64 37.13 -14.38
N SER A 321 -15.11 38.36 -14.40
CA SER A 321 -13.67 38.61 -14.27
C SER A 321 -13.15 38.16 -12.90
N GLY A 322 -13.90 38.42 -11.84
CA GLY A 322 -13.59 37.95 -10.48
C GLY A 322 -13.62 36.43 -10.36
N ARG A 323 -14.56 35.75 -11.02
CA ARG A 323 -14.61 34.28 -11.07
C ARG A 323 -13.39 33.70 -11.80
N ARG A 324 -13.06 34.23 -12.99
CA ARG A 324 -11.88 33.79 -13.77
C ARG A 324 -10.57 34.01 -13.05
N GLN A 325 -10.41 35.12 -12.33
CA GLN A 325 -9.22 35.36 -11.49
C GLN A 325 -9.07 34.26 -10.43
N ARG A 326 -10.14 33.94 -9.69
CA ARG A 326 -10.10 32.89 -8.66
C ARG A 326 -9.79 31.51 -9.26
N GLU A 327 -10.39 31.18 -10.40
CA GLU A 327 -10.12 29.92 -11.09
C GLU A 327 -8.66 29.80 -11.53
N ALA A 328 -8.07 30.88 -12.05
CA ALA A 328 -6.66 30.90 -12.44
C ALA A 328 -5.70 30.85 -11.22
N GLU A 329 -6.08 31.47 -10.09
CA GLU A 329 -5.32 31.36 -8.83
C GLU A 329 -5.35 29.93 -8.28
N ILE A 330 -6.49 29.24 -8.36
CA ILE A 330 -6.62 27.83 -7.96
C ILE A 330 -5.81 26.92 -8.91
N ASP A 331 -5.91 27.11 -10.23
CA ASP A 331 -5.15 26.30 -11.19
C ASP A 331 -3.65 26.46 -10.98
N LEU A 332 -3.14 27.68 -10.79
CA LEU A 332 -1.73 27.91 -10.47
C LEU A 332 -1.31 27.17 -9.19
N ALA A 333 -2.11 27.25 -8.12
CA ALA A 333 -1.81 26.54 -6.87
C ALA A 333 -1.74 25.01 -7.06
N VAL A 334 -2.57 24.45 -7.94
CA VAL A 334 -2.52 23.03 -8.32
C VAL A 334 -1.29 22.71 -9.18
N ARG A 335 -0.93 23.57 -10.15
CA ARG A 335 0.27 23.35 -11.00
C ARG A 335 1.57 23.45 -10.23
N GLU A 336 1.68 24.36 -9.27
CA GLU A 336 2.84 24.45 -8.38
C GLU A 336 3.05 23.16 -7.59
N PHE A 337 1.95 22.55 -7.14
CA PHE A 337 1.96 21.23 -6.51
C PHE A 337 2.37 20.12 -7.47
N GLU A 338 1.82 20.09 -8.68
CA GLU A 338 2.15 19.07 -9.68
C GLU A 338 3.64 19.06 -10.01
N VAL A 339 4.29 20.22 -10.02
CA VAL A 339 5.76 20.31 -10.18
C VAL A 339 6.49 19.61 -9.04
N VAL A 340 6.09 19.86 -7.79
CA VAL A 340 6.72 19.22 -6.62
C VAL A 340 6.51 17.71 -6.67
N ARG A 341 5.28 17.25 -6.92
CA ARG A 341 4.96 15.82 -7.04
C ARG A 341 5.71 15.15 -8.18
N ALA A 342 5.82 15.81 -9.34
CA ALA A 342 6.60 15.31 -10.46
C ALA A 342 8.08 15.18 -10.10
N LYS A 343 8.65 16.15 -9.38
CA LYS A 343 10.03 16.11 -8.89
C LYS A 343 10.25 14.95 -7.91
N ILE A 344 9.35 14.75 -6.95
CA ILE A 344 9.40 13.61 -6.01
C ILE A 344 9.31 12.28 -6.78
N THR A 345 8.38 12.18 -7.74
CA THR A 345 8.19 10.96 -8.56
C THR A 345 9.44 10.67 -9.41
N ALA A 346 10.04 11.69 -10.04
CA ALA A 346 11.27 11.55 -10.81
C ALA A 346 12.46 11.17 -9.94
N LEU A 347 12.58 11.74 -8.74
CA LEU A 347 13.58 11.36 -7.76
C LEU A 347 13.40 9.90 -7.37
N LEU A 348 12.19 9.50 -6.95
CA LEU A 348 11.91 8.12 -6.61
C LEU A 348 12.22 7.19 -7.79
N ALA A 349 11.75 7.46 -9.01
CA ALA A 349 11.97 6.59 -10.16
C ALA A 349 13.45 6.40 -10.55
N SER A 350 14.29 7.42 -10.33
CA SER A 350 15.72 7.42 -10.70
C SER A 350 16.67 7.03 -9.56
N ALA A 351 16.17 6.93 -8.33
CA ALA A 351 16.99 6.76 -7.14
C ALA A 351 17.07 5.31 -6.64
N SER A 352 18.29 4.92 -6.27
CA SER A 352 18.52 4.00 -5.15
C SER A 352 18.80 4.86 -3.91
N CYS A 353 17.83 5.04 -3.02
CA CYS A 353 18.05 5.75 -1.76
C CYS A 353 18.60 4.77 -0.72
N LYS A 354 19.61 5.17 0.03
CA LYS A 354 20.26 4.37 1.09
C LYS A 354 19.56 4.50 2.43
#